data_AF-A0A445J9A1-F1
#
_entry.id   AF-A0A445J9A1-F1
#
_cell.length_a   1.000
_cell.length_b   1.000
_cell.length_c   1.000
_cell.angle_alpha   90.00
_cell.angle_beta   90.00
_cell.angle_gamma   90.00
#
_symmetry.space_group_name_H-M   'P 1'
#
loop_
_entity.id
_entity.type
_entity.pdbx_description
1 polymer ?
#
loop_
_entity_poly.entity_id
_entity_poly.type
_entity_poly.pdbx_seq_one_letter_code
_entity_poly.pdbx_strand_id
1 'polypeptide(L)'
;MSNLHFIFYGLVVILFLQNPSATQCHTKGIRPKPGNGLSTNMTRVEFSEQQFMKWVKFVGGLKHSVFRTAKNKLFPSHTLHVSKKHGKGGFSSIQAAIDSLPFINVVRVVIKVHAGVYTEKVNISPFKSFVTIQGEGADKTIVQWGDTAQSQPLGTYGSATFAVNSPYFIAKNITFKNTAPIPAPGAVGKQGVALRISADTAVFLGCKFLGAQDTLYDHIGRHYYKDCYIEGSVDFIFGNALSLFEGCHVHAIAQLTGALTAQGRNSLLEDTGFSFVHCKVTGSGALYLGRAWGPFSRVVFAYTYMDNIIIPKGWYNWGDPNREM
;
A
#
# COMPACT_ATOMS: atom_id res chain seq x y z
N MET A 1 -7.01 -81.92 -21.63
CA MET A 1 -7.56 -80.70 -22.28
C MET A 1 -7.75 -79.63 -21.22
N SER A 2 -7.45 -78.37 -21.56
CA SER A 2 -7.68 -77.13 -20.78
C SER A 2 -6.73 -76.93 -19.58
N ASN A 3 -5.70 -76.08 -19.63
CA ASN A 3 -5.57 -74.63 -19.88
C ASN A 3 -5.25 -73.90 -18.59
N LEU A 4 -4.09 -73.23 -18.65
CA LEU A 4 -3.44 -72.42 -17.65
C LEU A 4 -4.20 -71.09 -17.48
N HIS A 5 -4.62 -70.74 -16.27
CA HIS A 5 -5.11 -69.40 -15.94
C HIS A 5 -4.29 -68.79 -14.80
N PHE A 6 -3.57 -67.72 -15.14
CA PHE A 6 -2.89 -66.80 -14.25
C PHE A 6 -3.87 -66.17 -13.25
N ILE A 7 -3.53 -66.19 -11.96
CA ILE A 7 -4.22 -65.41 -10.93
C ILE A 7 -3.27 -64.32 -10.43
N PHE A 8 -3.65 -63.08 -10.73
CA PHE A 8 -3.02 -61.82 -10.33
C PHE A 8 -3.30 -61.55 -8.84
N TYR A 9 -2.26 -61.32 -8.03
CA TYR A 9 -2.43 -60.82 -6.66
C TYR A 9 -2.80 -59.33 -6.71
N GLY A 10 -4.04 -58.99 -6.32
CA GLY A 10 -4.50 -57.62 -6.12
C GLY A 10 -4.08 -57.10 -4.75
N LEU A 11 -3.21 -56.08 -4.73
CA LEU A 11 -2.79 -55.38 -3.53
C LEU A 11 -3.81 -54.25 -3.24
N VAL A 12 -4.61 -54.41 -2.20
CA VAL A 12 -5.60 -53.41 -1.76
C VAL A 12 -4.88 -52.25 -1.07
N VAL A 13 -4.81 -51.09 -1.73
CA VAL A 13 -4.35 -49.83 -1.12
C VAL A 13 -5.56 -49.13 -0.50
N ILE A 14 -5.61 -49.10 0.84
CA ILE A 14 -6.61 -48.34 1.60
C ILE A 14 -6.21 -46.87 1.56
N LEU A 15 -6.89 -46.09 0.71
CA LEU A 15 -6.82 -44.63 0.71
C LEU A 15 -7.63 -44.08 1.89
N PHE A 16 -6.93 -43.57 2.90
CA PHE A 16 -7.56 -42.72 3.91
C PHE A 16 -7.97 -41.39 3.28
N LEU A 17 -9.27 -41.24 3.00
CA LEU A 17 -9.90 -39.96 2.73
C LEU A 17 -9.87 -39.12 4.00
N GLN A 18 -8.86 -38.27 4.15
CA GLN A 18 -8.90 -37.16 5.11
C GLN A 18 -9.75 -36.05 4.50
N ASN A 19 -10.93 -35.82 5.09
CA ASN A 19 -11.75 -34.62 4.89
C ASN A 19 -10.88 -33.37 5.13
N PRO A 20 -10.69 -32.46 4.15
CA PRO A 20 -10.05 -31.18 4.39
C PRO A 20 -11.10 -30.21 4.94
N SER A 21 -11.65 -30.51 6.11
CA SER A 21 -12.56 -29.61 6.84
C SER A 21 -11.86 -29.04 8.07
N ALA A 22 -10.74 -28.34 7.83
CA ALA A 22 -10.14 -27.44 8.80
C ALA A 22 -9.13 -26.55 8.09
N THR A 23 -9.61 -25.63 7.25
CA THR A 23 -8.84 -24.42 6.98
C THR A 23 -8.63 -23.75 8.34
N GLN A 24 -7.40 -23.79 8.86
CA GLN A 24 -7.03 -23.01 10.05
C GLN A 24 -7.14 -21.53 9.70
N CYS A 25 -8.34 -20.99 9.81
CA CYS A 25 -8.57 -19.58 9.80
C CYS A 25 -7.92 -19.04 11.08
N HIS A 26 -6.81 -18.32 10.96
CA HIS A 26 -6.17 -17.65 12.09
C HIS A 26 -7.10 -16.54 12.61
N THR A 27 -8.05 -16.88 13.47
CA THR A 27 -8.99 -15.95 14.11
C THR A 27 -8.39 -15.20 15.30
N LYS A 28 -7.08 -14.98 15.33
CA LYS A 28 -6.47 -14.06 16.29
C LYS A 28 -6.55 -12.62 15.79
N GLY A 29 -7.78 -12.16 15.53
CA GLY A 29 -8.05 -10.74 15.39
C GLY A 29 -7.76 -10.02 16.71
N ILE A 30 -7.36 -8.75 16.64
CA ILE A 30 -7.31 -7.89 17.82
C ILE A 30 -8.74 -7.71 18.32
N ARG A 31 -9.17 -8.47 19.33
CA ARG A 31 -10.36 -8.11 20.10
C ARG A 31 -10.01 -6.84 20.88
N PRO A 32 -10.74 -5.73 20.69
CA PRO A 32 -10.62 -4.61 21.61
C PRO A 32 -11.03 -5.12 23.00
N LYS A 33 -10.08 -5.18 23.94
CA LYS A 33 -10.44 -5.28 25.35
C LYS A 33 -11.14 -3.95 25.71
N PRO A 34 -12.24 -3.96 26.46
CA PRO A 34 -12.73 -2.75 27.11
C PRO A 34 -11.58 -2.19 27.94
N GLY A 35 -11.10 -1.01 27.58
CA GLY A 35 -9.91 -0.43 28.20
C GLY A 35 -10.22 0.03 29.63
N ASN A 36 -9.49 -0.51 30.60
CA ASN A 36 -9.29 0.17 31.87
C ASN A 36 -8.45 1.44 31.62
N GLY A 37 -9.04 2.60 31.88
CA GLY A 37 -8.36 3.87 32.16
C GLY A 37 -7.72 4.59 30.97
N LEU A 38 -8.33 5.69 30.53
CA LEU A 38 -7.59 6.77 29.86
C LEU A 38 -6.49 7.26 30.82
N SER A 39 -5.24 7.30 30.37
CA SER A 39 -4.26 8.20 30.98
C SER A 39 -4.70 9.64 30.66
N THR A 40 -4.90 10.43 31.70
CA THR A 40 -5.66 11.71 31.66
C THR A 40 -5.02 12.84 30.87
N ASN A 41 -3.89 12.66 30.18
CA ASN A 41 -3.14 13.72 29.47
C ASN A 41 -2.47 13.25 28.16
N MET A 42 -3.15 12.48 27.31
CA MET A 42 -2.61 12.12 25.99
C MET A 42 -3.33 12.87 24.87
N THR A 43 -2.57 13.53 23.99
CA THR A 43 -3.14 14.19 22.80
C THR A 43 -3.71 13.15 21.84
N ARG A 44 -4.66 13.58 20.99
CA ARG A 44 -5.23 12.71 19.95
C ARG A 44 -4.16 12.15 19.01
N VAL A 45 -3.11 12.92 18.74
CA VAL A 45 -1.97 12.51 17.90
C VAL A 45 -1.19 11.39 18.59
N GLU A 46 -0.81 11.57 19.85
CA GLU A 46 -0.08 10.55 20.61
C GLU A 46 -0.89 9.25 20.76
N PHE A 47 -2.21 9.36 20.96
CA PHE A 47 -3.08 8.18 20.99
C PHE A 47 -3.08 7.45 19.64
N SER A 48 -3.27 8.18 18.53
CA SER A 48 -3.23 7.59 17.19
C SER A 48 -1.87 6.94 16.91
N GLU A 49 -0.78 7.60 17.29
CA GLU A 49 0.57 7.03 17.19
C GLU A 49 0.72 5.76 18.03
N GLN A 50 0.22 5.73 19.27
CA GLN A 50 0.30 4.55 20.13
C GLN A 50 -0.50 3.36 19.57
N GLN A 51 -1.73 3.59 19.10
CA GLN A 51 -2.55 2.56 18.46
C GLN A 51 -1.85 2.04 17.19
N PHE A 52 -1.30 2.97 16.42
CA PHE A 52 -0.48 2.66 15.27
C PHE A 52 0.73 1.77 15.64
N MET A 53 1.47 2.07 16.72
CA MET A 53 2.60 1.23 17.15
C MET A 53 2.16 -0.18 17.55
N LYS A 54 1.00 -0.31 18.21
CA LYS A 54 0.42 -1.61 18.57
C LYS A 54 0.09 -2.41 17.32
N TRP A 55 -0.51 -1.77 16.31
CA TRP A 55 -0.82 -2.38 15.04
C TRP A 55 0.43 -2.86 14.31
N VAL A 56 1.47 -2.01 14.22
CA VAL A 56 2.76 -2.38 13.58
C VAL A 56 3.38 -3.60 14.24
N LYS A 57 3.37 -3.64 15.58
CA LYS A 57 3.89 -4.78 16.33
C LYS A 57 3.07 -6.05 16.08
N PHE A 58 1.75 -5.93 16.01
CA PHE A 58 0.86 -7.05 15.72
C PHE A 58 1.11 -7.62 14.33
N VAL A 59 1.03 -6.80 13.28
CA VAL A 59 1.21 -7.25 11.89
C VAL A 59 2.63 -7.71 11.61
N GLY A 60 3.63 -7.05 12.20
CA GLY A 60 5.00 -7.53 12.17
C GLY A 60 5.20 -8.87 12.86
N GLY A 61 4.37 -9.21 13.86
CA GLY A 61 4.39 -10.48 14.58
C GLY A 61 3.80 -11.67 13.82
N LEU A 62 3.00 -11.42 12.77
CA LEU A 62 2.34 -12.48 12.01
C LEU A 62 3.36 -13.27 11.16
N LYS A 63 3.21 -14.59 11.14
CA LYS A 63 3.88 -15.47 10.17
C LYS A 63 3.00 -15.56 8.94
N HIS A 64 3.49 -15.09 7.80
CA HIS A 64 2.83 -15.26 6.51
C HIS A 64 3.61 -16.26 5.66
N SER A 65 2.94 -16.86 4.67
CA SER A 65 3.60 -17.76 3.69
C SER A 65 4.73 -17.06 2.94
N VAL A 66 4.53 -15.78 2.63
CA VAL A 66 5.48 -14.94 1.86
C VAL A 66 6.40 -14.12 2.77
N PHE A 67 5.91 -13.63 3.91
CA PHE A 67 6.63 -12.67 4.76
C PHE A 67 6.97 -13.23 6.14
N ARG A 68 8.23 -13.05 6.54
CA ARG A 68 8.71 -13.42 7.88
C ARG A 68 8.27 -12.38 8.94
N THR A 69 8.42 -12.74 10.21
CA THR A 69 8.25 -11.81 11.32
C THR A 69 9.14 -10.57 11.15
N ALA A 70 8.56 -9.38 11.26
CA ALA A 70 9.22 -8.10 11.08
C ALA A 70 9.83 -7.59 12.40
N LYS A 71 11.07 -7.11 12.35
CA LYS A 71 11.76 -6.50 13.52
C LYS A 71 11.87 -4.99 13.34
N ASN A 72 10.78 -4.28 13.64
CA ASN A 72 10.75 -2.83 13.44
C ASN A 72 11.53 -2.08 14.54
N LYS A 73 12.37 -1.10 14.16
CA LYS A 73 13.05 -0.18 15.08
C LYS A 73 12.26 1.11 15.13
N LEU A 74 11.61 1.39 16.26
CA LEU A 74 10.59 2.44 16.33
C LEU A 74 11.14 3.78 16.82
N PHE A 75 12.13 3.73 17.70
CA PHE A 75 12.73 4.93 18.29
C PHE A 75 13.85 5.48 17.40
N PRO A 76 13.88 6.79 17.12
CA PRO A 76 14.91 7.38 16.28
C PRO A 76 16.28 7.32 16.94
N SER A 77 17.29 6.91 16.19
CA SER A 77 18.70 7.13 16.56
C SER A 77 19.19 8.50 16.11
N HIS A 78 18.67 9.01 14.99
CA HIS A 78 19.00 10.33 14.45
C HIS A 78 17.77 11.04 13.89
N THR A 79 17.79 12.37 13.93
CA THR A 79 16.82 13.23 13.27
C THR A 79 17.53 14.19 12.31
N LEU A 80 17.09 14.23 11.07
CA LEU A 80 17.54 15.19 10.06
C LEU A 80 16.42 16.19 9.76
N HIS A 81 16.78 17.40 9.35
CA HIS A 81 15.84 18.47 9.03
C HIS A 81 15.98 18.89 7.56
N VAL A 82 14.84 18.94 6.87
CA VAL A 82 14.73 19.38 5.48
C VAL A 82 13.86 20.64 5.45
N SER A 83 14.40 21.77 5.00
CA SER A 83 13.69 23.05 4.89
C SER A 83 14.15 23.80 3.65
N LYS A 84 13.22 24.44 2.93
CA LYS A 84 13.58 25.37 1.85
C LYS A 84 14.44 26.54 2.33
N LYS A 85 14.25 26.96 3.57
CA LYS A 85 15.06 27.98 4.26
C LYS A 85 15.86 27.26 5.33
N HIS A 86 17.01 26.71 4.96
CA HIS A 86 17.90 25.99 5.87
C HIS A 86 19.01 26.91 6.37
N GLY A 87 19.40 26.76 7.64
CA GLY A 87 20.64 27.29 8.17
C GLY A 87 21.82 26.35 7.84
N LYS A 88 23.03 26.68 8.33
CA LYS A 88 24.20 25.79 8.20
C LYS A 88 23.88 24.41 8.81
N GLY A 89 24.10 23.34 8.04
CA GLY A 89 23.92 21.95 8.48
C GLY A 89 22.54 21.32 8.24
N GLY A 90 21.58 22.06 7.65
CA GLY A 90 20.29 21.50 7.21
C GLY A 90 20.27 21.13 5.72
N PHE A 91 19.27 20.34 5.30
CA PHE A 91 19.07 19.96 3.90
C PHE A 91 17.99 20.83 3.24
N SER A 92 18.15 21.14 1.96
CA SER A 92 17.13 21.84 1.15
C SER A 92 16.20 20.88 0.39
N SER A 93 16.60 19.62 0.22
CA SER A 93 15.84 18.58 -0.48
C SER A 93 15.73 17.30 0.34
N ILE A 94 14.67 16.53 0.09
CA ILE A 94 14.43 15.25 0.76
C ILE A 94 15.45 14.22 0.28
N GLN A 95 15.74 14.20 -1.02
CA GLN A 95 16.71 13.29 -1.62
C GLN A 95 18.12 13.50 -1.03
N ALA A 96 18.57 14.75 -0.85
CA ALA A 96 19.88 15.03 -0.25
C ALA A 96 19.98 14.53 1.20
N ALA A 97 18.91 14.65 2.00
CA ALA A 97 18.88 14.09 3.34
C ALA A 97 18.99 12.56 3.32
N ILE A 98 18.28 11.89 2.41
CA ILE A 98 18.37 10.43 2.21
C ILE A 98 19.79 10.04 1.74
N ASP A 99 20.42 10.84 0.90
CA ASP A 99 21.76 10.57 0.36
C ASP A 99 22.88 10.79 1.37
N SER A 100 22.65 11.61 2.40
CA SER A 100 23.57 11.75 3.52
C SER A 100 23.64 10.53 4.44
N LEU A 101 22.66 9.62 4.37
CA LEU A 101 22.67 8.39 5.16
C LEU A 101 23.76 7.43 4.68
N PRO A 102 24.33 6.61 5.58
CA PRO A 102 25.23 5.53 5.19
C PRO A 102 24.60 4.63 4.12
N PHE A 103 25.43 4.06 3.24
CA PHE A 103 24.97 3.16 2.18
C PHE A 103 24.06 2.05 2.71
N ILE A 104 24.44 1.45 3.85
CA ILE A 104 23.60 0.53 4.61
C ILE A 104 23.12 1.25 5.88
N ASN A 105 21.82 1.52 5.96
CA ASN A 105 21.22 2.06 7.17
C ASN A 105 20.54 0.95 7.98
N VAL A 106 20.99 0.78 9.22
CA VAL A 106 20.44 -0.22 10.15
C VAL A 106 19.69 0.39 11.31
N VAL A 107 19.64 1.72 11.44
CA VAL A 107 18.99 2.42 12.56
C VAL A 107 17.83 3.28 12.09
N ARG A 108 16.86 3.56 12.97
CA ARG A 108 15.74 4.45 12.62
C ARG A 108 16.24 5.87 12.47
N VAL A 109 16.06 6.46 11.29
CA VAL A 109 16.35 7.88 11.04
C VAL A 109 15.06 8.60 10.68
N VAL A 110 14.76 9.66 11.41
CA VAL A 110 13.59 10.51 11.14
C VAL A 110 14.04 11.74 10.36
N ILE A 111 13.55 11.89 9.15
CA ILE A 111 13.75 13.07 8.32
C ILE A 111 12.49 13.93 8.49
N LYS A 112 12.62 15.02 9.26
CA LYS A 112 11.57 16.03 9.44
C LYS A 112 11.59 16.99 8.26
N VAL A 113 10.50 17.02 7.50
CA VAL A 113 10.34 17.86 6.32
C VAL A 113 9.43 19.03 6.70
N HIS A 114 9.99 20.21 6.78
CA HIS A 114 9.27 21.43 7.13
C HIS A 114 8.25 21.81 6.04
N ALA A 115 7.31 22.69 6.37
CA ALA A 115 6.29 23.16 5.44
C ALA A 115 6.90 23.71 4.14
N GLY A 116 6.35 23.31 3.00
CA GLY A 116 6.82 23.70 1.68
C GLY A 116 6.42 22.71 0.58
N VAL A 117 6.55 23.17 -0.66
CA VAL A 117 6.35 22.35 -1.88
C VAL A 117 7.71 21.98 -2.47
N TYR A 118 8.11 20.72 -2.34
CA TYR A 118 9.38 20.17 -2.82
C TYR A 118 9.16 19.56 -4.20
N THR A 119 9.64 20.23 -5.24
CA THR A 119 9.58 19.71 -6.62
C THR A 119 10.83 18.90 -6.90
N GLU A 120 10.81 17.61 -6.58
CA GLU A 120 11.93 16.69 -6.74
C GLU A 120 11.44 15.25 -6.92
N LYS A 121 12.23 14.41 -7.60
CA LYS A 121 12.07 12.95 -7.51
C LYS A 121 12.85 12.43 -6.33
N VAL A 122 12.23 11.54 -5.57
CA VAL A 122 12.87 10.89 -4.43
C VAL A 122 12.90 9.38 -4.65
N ASN A 123 14.06 8.76 -4.41
CA ASN A 123 14.25 7.32 -4.45
C ASN A 123 15.03 6.84 -3.22
N ILE A 124 14.40 5.99 -2.43
CA ILE A 124 15.03 5.31 -1.29
C ILE A 124 15.50 3.93 -1.74
N SER A 125 16.82 3.75 -1.77
CA SER A 125 17.48 2.49 -2.08
C SER A 125 17.09 1.37 -1.10
N PRO A 126 17.03 0.09 -1.52
CA PRO A 126 16.75 -1.04 -0.63
C PRO A 126 17.63 -1.10 0.62
N PHE A 127 18.87 -0.63 0.53
CA PHE A 127 19.85 -0.67 1.64
C PHE A 127 19.63 0.41 2.72
N LYS A 128 18.71 1.36 2.51
CA LYS A 128 18.42 2.46 3.45
C LYS A 128 17.17 2.17 4.30
N SER A 129 17.20 1.07 5.06
CA SER A 129 16.06 0.60 5.88
C SER A 129 15.74 1.57 7.02
N PHE A 130 14.56 1.42 7.64
CA PHE A 130 14.18 2.20 8.83
C PHE A 130 14.19 3.73 8.64
N VAL A 131 13.90 4.22 7.43
CA VAL A 131 13.69 5.66 7.20
C VAL A 131 12.27 6.06 7.57
N THR A 132 12.14 7.19 8.28
CA THR A 132 10.87 7.85 8.53
C THR A 132 10.86 9.23 7.89
N ILE A 133 9.86 9.53 7.08
CA ILE A 133 9.60 10.87 6.54
C ILE A 133 8.43 11.47 7.32
N GLN A 134 8.64 12.61 7.96
CA GLN A 134 7.62 13.27 8.78
C GLN A 134 7.46 14.73 8.34
N GLY A 135 6.29 15.05 7.77
CA GLY A 135 5.92 16.42 7.44
C GLY A 135 5.35 17.19 8.64
N GLU A 136 5.20 18.51 8.48
CA GLU A 136 4.55 19.42 9.44
C GLU A 136 3.02 19.49 9.26
N GLY A 137 2.46 18.57 8.47
CA GLY A 137 1.05 18.53 8.10
C GLY A 137 0.92 18.24 6.62
N ALA A 138 0.03 17.32 6.24
CA ALA A 138 -0.07 16.90 4.85
C ALA A 138 -0.54 18.03 3.91
N ASP A 139 -1.30 19.00 4.43
CA ASP A 139 -1.69 20.20 3.67
C ASP A 139 -0.57 21.24 3.50
N LYS A 140 0.54 21.10 4.25
CA LYS A 140 1.63 22.07 4.32
C LYS A 140 2.93 21.56 3.72
N THR A 141 3.15 20.25 3.76
CA THR A 141 4.37 19.61 3.27
C THR A 141 4.03 18.71 2.09
N ILE A 142 4.46 19.11 0.90
CA ILE A 142 4.11 18.43 -0.37
C ILE A 142 5.41 18.12 -1.11
N VAL A 143 5.61 16.87 -1.50
CA VAL A 143 6.61 16.48 -2.49
C VAL A 143 5.91 16.16 -3.81
N GLN A 144 6.39 16.74 -4.90
CA GLN A 144 5.73 16.62 -6.20
C GLN A 144 6.70 16.44 -7.37
N TRP A 145 6.26 15.68 -8.36
CA TRP A 145 6.90 15.56 -9.68
C TRP A 145 5.84 15.28 -10.75
N GLY A 146 6.21 15.29 -12.03
CA GLY A 146 5.26 15.26 -13.15
C GLY A 146 5.56 14.22 -14.23
N ASP A 147 6.26 13.13 -13.90
CA ASP A 147 6.55 12.09 -14.88
C ASP A 147 5.32 11.23 -15.16
N THR A 148 5.22 10.79 -16.42
CA THR A 148 4.30 9.75 -16.86
C THR A 148 5.10 8.52 -17.33
N ALA A 149 4.44 7.39 -17.55
CA ALA A 149 5.10 6.21 -18.12
C ALA A 149 5.78 6.47 -19.47
N GLN A 150 5.28 7.45 -20.24
CA GLN A 150 5.85 7.87 -21.52
C GLN A 150 7.03 8.86 -21.38
N SER A 151 7.19 9.51 -20.23
CA SER A 151 8.33 10.41 -19.99
C SER A 151 9.62 9.59 -20.13
N GLN A 152 10.47 9.92 -21.11
CA GLN A 152 11.78 9.29 -21.38
C GLN A 152 11.80 7.76 -21.16
N PRO A 153 11.01 7.02 -21.95
CA PRO A 153 10.13 5.93 -21.52
C PRO A 153 10.57 5.21 -20.23
N LEU A 154 10.17 5.79 -19.09
CA LEU A 154 10.42 5.27 -17.75
C LEU A 154 9.54 4.06 -17.40
N GLY A 155 8.43 3.89 -18.12
CA GLY A 155 7.33 3.01 -17.73
C GLY A 155 6.65 3.48 -16.45
N THR A 156 5.52 2.85 -16.09
CA THR A 156 4.78 3.19 -14.87
C THR A 156 5.66 3.13 -13.63
N TYR A 157 6.54 2.11 -13.54
CA TYR A 157 7.44 1.91 -12.41
C TYR A 157 8.39 3.10 -12.17
N GLY A 158 8.95 3.67 -13.24
CA GLY A 158 9.89 4.79 -13.19
C GLY A 158 9.22 6.16 -13.08
N SER A 159 7.91 6.25 -13.32
CA SER A 159 7.14 7.52 -13.24
C SER A 159 6.95 8.05 -11.81
N ALA A 160 7.26 7.23 -10.78
CA ALA A 160 7.03 7.58 -9.39
C ALA A 160 7.73 8.90 -8.98
N THR A 161 6.95 9.82 -8.42
CA THR A 161 7.48 11.01 -7.73
C THR A 161 8.32 10.60 -6.52
N PHE A 162 7.79 9.67 -5.72
CA PHE A 162 8.46 9.14 -4.55
C PHE A 162 8.52 7.61 -4.62
N ALA A 163 9.70 7.05 -4.78
CA ALA A 163 9.96 5.62 -4.86
C ALA A 163 10.61 5.11 -3.58
N VAL A 164 9.95 4.18 -2.89
CA VAL A 164 10.48 3.52 -1.69
C VAL A 164 10.76 2.06 -2.01
N ASN A 165 12.02 1.65 -1.90
CA ASN A 165 12.41 0.25 -2.09
C ASN A 165 12.99 -0.36 -0.81
N SER A 166 12.85 0.32 0.33
CA SER A 166 13.49 -0.07 1.59
C SER A 166 12.49 -0.44 2.69
N PRO A 167 12.72 -1.52 3.44
CA PRO A 167 11.76 -2.01 4.42
C PRO A 167 11.70 -1.13 5.67
N TYR A 168 10.62 -1.32 6.43
CA TYR A 168 10.33 -0.59 7.67
C TYR A 168 10.14 0.91 7.47
N PHE A 169 9.75 1.34 6.27
CA PHE A 169 9.49 2.74 5.95
C PHE A 169 8.28 3.28 6.72
N ILE A 170 8.35 4.53 7.16
CA ILE A 170 7.22 5.22 7.78
C ILE A 170 7.08 6.60 7.15
N ALA A 171 5.89 6.97 6.70
CA ALA A 171 5.54 8.34 6.34
C ALA A 171 4.44 8.86 7.28
N LYS A 172 4.58 10.12 7.70
CA LYS A 172 3.60 10.82 8.54
C LYS A 172 3.33 12.22 7.99
N ASN A 173 2.05 12.60 7.91
CA ASN A 173 1.61 13.98 7.73
C ASN A 173 2.31 14.72 6.56
N ILE A 174 2.44 14.04 5.41
CA ILE A 174 3.07 14.57 4.19
C ILE A 174 2.23 14.17 2.98
N THR A 175 2.23 15.02 1.94
CA THR A 175 1.58 14.75 0.66
C THR A 175 2.60 14.32 -0.39
N PHE A 176 2.31 13.21 -1.07
CA PHE A 176 2.99 12.77 -2.28
C PHE A 176 2.10 13.07 -3.48
N LYS A 177 2.63 13.78 -4.49
CA LYS A 177 1.83 14.23 -5.63
C LYS A 177 2.50 13.95 -6.96
N ASN A 178 1.79 13.32 -7.89
CA ASN A 178 2.11 13.40 -9.29
C ASN A 178 1.28 14.52 -9.94
N THR A 179 1.91 15.43 -10.68
CA THR A 179 1.27 16.59 -11.31
C THR A 179 0.79 16.32 -12.74
N ALA A 180 0.94 15.11 -13.26
CA ALA A 180 0.41 14.72 -14.55
C ALA A 180 -1.13 14.92 -14.57
N PRO A 181 -1.69 15.47 -15.66
CA PRO A 181 -3.12 15.74 -15.74
C PRO A 181 -3.94 14.44 -15.83
N ILE A 182 -5.24 14.55 -15.59
CA ILE A 182 -6.18 13.45 -15.84
C ILE A 182 -6.11 13.08 -17.32
N PRO A 183 -5.81 11.81 -17.65
CA PRO A 183 -5.74 11.39 -19.05
C PRO A 183 -7.12 11.35 -19.69
N ALA A 184 -7.18 11.63 -20.99
CA ALA A 184 -8.35 11.33 -21.79
C ALA A 184 -8.60 9.80 -21.80
N PRO A 185 -9.86 9.35 -21.88
CA PRO A 185 -10.18 7.92 -21.99
C PRO A 185 -9.39 7.24 -23.12
N GLY A 186 -8.75 6.11 -22.81
CA GLY A 186 -7.96 5.34 -23.79
C GLY A 186 -6.57 5.91 -24.11
N ALA A 187 -6.15 7.01 -23.48
CA ALA A 187 -4.82 7.56 -23.69
C ALA A 187 -3.72 6.58 -23.24
N VAL A 188 -2.70 6.41 -24.09
CA VAL A 188 -1.58 5.49 -23.83
C VAL A 188 -0.44 6.22 -23.11
N GLY A 189 0.21 5.54 -22.16
CA GLY A 189 1.43 6.02 -21.52
C GLY A 189 1.23 7.16 -20.51
N LYS A 190 0.00 7.41 -20.06
CA LYS A 190 -0.35 8.51 -19.16
C LYS A 190 -0.38 8.14 -17.67
N GLN A 191 0.00 6.91 -17.34
CA GLN A 191 0.18 6.47 -15.95
C GLN A 191 1.17 7.39 -15.24
N GLY A 192 0.83 7.92 -14.07
CA GLY A 192 1.63 8.90 -13.34
C GLY A 192 1.61 8.63 -11.84
N VAL A 193 2.65 7.95 -11.36
CA VAL A 193 2.70 7.49 -9.97
C VAL A 193 3.13 8.62 -9.02
N ALA A 194 2.34 8.87 -7.97
CA ALA A 194 2.68 9.81 -6.90
C ALA A 194 3.60 9.14 -5.87
N LEU A 195 3.28 7.92 -5.45
CA LEU A 195 4.15 7.12 -4.60
C LEU A 195 4.17 5.67 -5.04
N ARG A 196 5.36 5.08 -5.08
CA ARG A 196 5.56 3.63 -5.21
C ARG A 196 6.23 3.08 -3.97
N ILE A 197 5.68 2.01 -3.41
CA ILE A 197 6.27 1.26 -2.31
C ILE A 197 6.52 -0.20 -2.71
N SER A 198 7.81 -0.55 -2.77
CA SER A 198 8.32 -1.88 -3.12
C SER A 198 9.14 -2.44 -1.94
N ALA A 199 8.57 -2.53 -0.75
CA ALA A 199 9.31 -3.02 0.42
C ALA A 199 8.41 -3.45 1.57
N ASP A 200 8.85 -4.44 2.34
CA ASP A 200 8.03 -4.97 3.42
C ASP A 200 7.92 -4.02 4.63
N THR A 201 6.78 -4.06 5.32
CA THR A 201 6.49 -3.39 6.60
C THR A 201 6.49 -1.86 6.55
N ALA A 202 5.88 -1.30 5.51
CA ALA A 202 5.73 0.14 5.36
C ALA A 202 4.45 0.68 6.02
N VAL A 203 4.49 1.94 6.43
CA VAL A 203 3.36 2.62 7.05
C VAL A 203 3.20 4.03 6.50
N PHE A 204 1.94 4.44 6.33
CA PHE A 204 1.54 5.80 6.05
C PHE A 204 0.45 6.24 7.04
N LEU A 205 0.67 7.34 7.74
CA LEU A 205 -0.26 7.89 8.74
C LEU A 205 -0.57 9.36 8.43
N GLY A 206 -1.85 9.67 8.17
CA GLY A 206 -2.26 11.04 7.87
C GLY A 206 -1.63 11.61 6.60
N CYS A 207 -1.22 10.75 5.67
CA CYS A 207 -0.62 11.15 4.40
C CYS A 207 -1.67 11.43 3.33
N LYS A 208 -1.30 12.23 2.32
CA LYS A 208 -2.09 12.35 1.08
C LYS A 208 -1.33 11.81 -0.13
N PHE A 209 -2.05 11.18 -1.03
CA PHE A 209 -1.54 10.68 -2.30
C PHE A 209 -2.40 11.26 -3.41
N LEU A 210 -1.83 12.16 -4.19
CA LEU A 210 -2.55 12.96 -5.18
C LEU A 210 -2.02 12.65 -6.58
N GLY A 211 -2.90 12.27 -7.49
CA GLY A 211 -2.56 11.97 -8.87
C GLY A 211 -3.81 11.70 -9.68
N ALA A 212 -3.65 11.17 -10.89
CA ALA A 212 -4.76 10.80 -11.75
C ALA A 212 -4.79 9.30 -12.01
N GLN A 213 -4.12 8.84 -13.07
CA GLN A 213 -4.01 7.41 -13.35
C GLN A 213 -2.80 6.83 -12.62
N ASP A 214 -2.98 5.68 -11.97
CA ASP A 214 -1.92 4.93 -11.27
C ASP A 214 -1.29 5.73 -10.10
N THR A 215 -2.09 6.50 -9.33
CA THR A 215 -1.59 7.39 -8.26
C THR A 215 -0.72 6.69 -7.22
N LEU A 216 -1.21 5.61 -6.60
CA LEU A 216 -0.53 4.86 -5.55
C LEU A 216 -0.17 3.47 -6.07
N TYR A 217 1.13 3.28 -6.34
CA TYR A 217 1.67 1.99 -6.72
C TYR A 217 2.09 1.21 -5.47
N ASP A 218 1.12 0.52 -4.89
CA ASP A 218 1.23 -0.37 -3.74
C ASP A 218 1.83 -1.72 -4.16
N HIS A 219 3.09 -1.66 -4.62
CA HIS A 219 3.68 -2.65 -5.51
C HIS A 219 3.87 -4.03 -4.85
N ILE A 220 4.66 -4.12 -3.77
CA ILE A 220 4.93 -5.37 -3.07
C ILE A 220 5.38 -5.12 -1.63
N GLY A 221 4.89 -5.94 -0.70
CA GLY A 221 5.19 -5.86 0.74
C GLY A 221 3.94 -5.88 1.60
N ARG A 222 4.10 -5.77 2.92
CA ARG A 222 2.99 -5.54 3.86
C ARG A 222 2.90 -4.07 4.23
N HIS A 223 1.78 -3.43 3.93
CA HIS A 223 1.64 -2.00 4.14
C HIS A 223 0.40 -1.63 4.95
N TYR A 224 0.50 -0.51 5.66
CA TYR A 224 -0.60 0.05 6.43
C TYR A 224 -0.81 1.52 6.09
N TYR A 225 -2.04 1.85 5.78
CA TYR A 225 -2.46 3.22 5.51
C TYR A 225 -3.54 3.56 6.53
N LYS A 226 -3.27 4.54 7.40
CA LYS A 226 -4.19 4.96 8.45
C LYS A 226 -4.51 6.44 8.31
N ASP A 227 -5.80 6.76 8.26
CA ASP A 227 -6.31 8.12 8.18
C ASP A 227 -5.70 8.91 7.01
N CYS A 228 -5.43 8.21 5.90
CA CYS A 228 -4.85 8.80 4.69
C CYS A 228 -5.93 9.28 3.71
N TYR A 229 -5.57 10.24 2.86
CA TYR A 229 -6.37 10.64 1.70
C TYR A 229 -5.72 10.14 0.41
N ILE A 230 -6.45 9.44 -0.44
CA ILE A 230 -5.97 8.94 -1.72
C ILE A 230 -6.89 9.43 -2.84
N GLU A 231 -6.33 10.09 -3.84
CA GLU A 231 -7.07 10.67 -4.96
C GLU A 231 -6.59 10.14 -6.31
N GLY A 232 -7.53 9.86 -7.22
CA GLY A 232 -7.19 9.50 -8.59
C GLY A 232 -8.40 9.18 -9.47
N SER A 233 -8.15 8.70 -10.68
CA SER A 233 -9.18 8.44 -11.69
C SER A 233 -9.24 6.97 -12.09
N VAL A 234 -8.17 6.45 -12.67
CA VAL A 234 -8.10 5.08 -13.19
C VAL A 234 -7.00 4.31 -12.44
N ASP A 235 -7.37 3.13 -11.93
CA ASP A 235 -6.48 2.18 -11.25
C ASP A 235 -5.60 2.85 -10.18
N PHE A 236 -6.15 3.84 -9.49
CA PHE A 236 -5.32 4.77 -8.73
C PHE A 236 -4.78 4.20 -7.41
N ILE A 237 -5.22 3.00 -7.02
CA ILE A 237 -4.55 2.13 -6.05
C ILE A 237 -4.31 0.78 -6.73
N PHE A 238 -3.05 0.45 -7.02
CA PHE A 238 -2.73 -0.76 -7.80
C PHE A 238 -1.42 -1.40 -7.34
N GLY A 239 -1.24 -2.68 -7.70
CA GLY A 239 -0.08 -3.48 -7.30
C GLY A 239 -0.47 -4.81 -6.67
N ASN A 240 0.49 -5.48 -6.03
CA ASN A 240 0.32 -6.82 -5.45
C ASN A 240 0.76 -6.88 -3.97
N ALA A 241 0.70 -5.76 -3.24
CA ALA A 241 0.96 -5.76 -1.80
C ALA A 241 -0.13 -6.48 -0.98
N LEU A 242 0.19 -6.80 0.27
CA LEU A 242 -0.75 -7.15 1.32
C LEU A 242 -0.99 -5.89 2.16
N SER A 243 -2.12 -5.21 1.94
CA SER A 243 -2.31 -3.87 2.48
C SER A 243 -3.64 -3.69 3.19
N LEU A 244 -3.58 -3.02 4.34
CA LEU A 244 -4.74 -2.54 5.07
C LEU A 244 -4.82 -1.02 4.97
N PHE A 245 -5.94 -0.53 4.46
CA PHE A 245 -6.35 0.86 4.46
C PHE A 245 -7.44 1.01 5.51
N GLU A 246 -7.18 1.78 6.56
CA GLU A 246 -8.10 1.91 7.69
C GLU A 246 -8.42 3.38 7.94
N GLY A 247 -9.71 3.73 7.99
CA GLY A 247 -10.12 5.13 8.21
C GLY A 247 -9.73 6.08 7.07
N CYS A 248 -9.32 5.54 5.92
CA CYS A 248 -8.87 6.34 4.78
C CYS A 248 -10.04 6.95 4.02
N HIS A 249 -9.81 8.12 3.43
CA HIS A 249 -10.71 8.73 2.47
C HIS A 249 -10.15 8.54 1.07
N VAL A 250 -10.89 7.79 0.25
CA VAL A 250 -10.56 7.49 -1.13
C VAL A 250 -11.49 8.30 -2.03
N HIS A 251 -10.92 9.16 -2.89
CA HIS A 251 -11.64 10.17 -3.65
C HIS A 251 -11.37 10.05 -5.15
N ALA A 252 -12.41 9.74 -5.92
CA ALA A 252 -12.31 9.64 -7.37
C ALA A 252 -12.47 11.02 -8.03
N ILE A 253 -11.56 11.33 -8.96
CA ILE A 253 -11.60 12.51 -9.83
C ILE A 253 -11.79 12.09 -11.30
N ALA A 254 -12.52 11.00 -11.54
CA ALA A 254 -12.75 10.50 -12.88
C ALA A 254 -13.74 11.40 -13.64
N GLN A 255 -13.43 11.73 -14.90
CA GLN A 255 -14.30 12.58 -15.72
C GLN A 255 -15.52 11.83 -16.27
N LEU A 256 -15.36 10.55 -16.63
CA LEU A 256 -16.43 9.71 -17.16
C LEU A 256 -16.54 8.42 -16.36
N THR A 257 -15.52 7.56 -16.49
CA THR A 257 -15.45 6.29 -15.79
C THR A 257 -14.07 6.11 -15.20
N GLY A 258 -14.02 5.59 -13.98
CA GLY A 258 -12.79 5.31 -13.25
C GLY A 258 -12.79 3.92 -12.63
N ALA A 259 -11.67 3.58 -12.00
CA ALA A 259 -11.54 2.39 -11.17
C ALA A 259 -10.67 2.71 -9.96
N LEU A 260 -11.16 2.35 -8.78
CA LEU A 260 -10.47 2.59 -7.53
C LEU A 260 -9.24 1.69 -7.39
N THR A 261 -9.44 0.37 -7.54
CA THR A 261 -8.36 -0.60 -7.42
C THR A 261 -8.01 -1.32 -8.72
N ALA A 262 -6.74 -1.67 -8.87
CA ALA A 262 -6.28 -2.67 -9.83
C ALA A 262 -5.29 -3.63 -9.15
N GLN A 263 -5.82 -4.62 -8.43
CA GLN A 263 -4.99 -5.54 -7.65
C GLN A 263 -4.45 -6.66 -8.57
N GLY A 264 -3.15 -6.93 -8.43
CA GLY A 264 -2.33 -7.72 -9.34
C GLY A 264 -1.95 -9.12 -8.85
N ARG A 265 -2.73 -9.73 -7.97
CA ARG A 265 -2.45 -11.08 -7.43
C ARG A 265 -2.53 -12.12 -8.55
N ASN A 266 -1.46 -12.91 -8.68
CA ASN A 266 -1.25 -13.80 -9.83
C ASN A 266 -1.46 -15.29 -9.51
N SER A 267 -1.57 -15.67 -8.24
CA SER A 267 -1.84 -17.07 -7.87
C SER A 267 -2.58 -17.20 -6.54
N LEU A 268 -3.24 -18.35 -6.33
CA LEU A 268 -3.86 -18.71 -5.04
C LEU A 268 -2.86 -18.83 -3.89
N LEU A 269 -1.58 -19.07 -4.19
CA LEU A 269 -0.51 -19.24 -3.20
C LEU A 269 0.00 -17.90 -2.65
N GLU A 270 -0.30 -16.79 -3.32
CA GLU A 270 0.06 -15.46 -2.84
C GLU A 270 -0.88 -15.02 -1.72
N ASP A 271 -0.34 -14.65 -0.56
CA ASP A 271 -1.10 -14.05 0.54
C ASP A 271 -1.17 -12.52 0.43
N THR A 272 -1.53 -12.01 -0.75
CA THR A 272 -1.60 -10.57 -1.07
C THR A 272 -3.04 -10.11 -1.28
N GLY A 273 -3.28 -8.80 -1.28
CA GLY A 273 -4.61 -8.23 -1.43
C GLY A 273 -4.77 -6.90 -0.71
N PHE A 274 -5.82 -6.17 -1.07
CA PHE A 274 -6.14 -4.88 -0.46
C PHE A 274 -7.38 -5.00 0.42
N SER A 275 -7.32 -4.47 1.65
CA SER A 275 -8.45 -4.41 2.57
C SER A 275 -8.72 -2.96 2.95
N PHE A 276 -9.94 -2.49 2.75
CA PHE A 276 -10.41 -1.16 3.12
C PHE A 276 -11.42 -1.32 4.27
N VAL A 277 -11.11 -0.72 5.42
CA VAL A 277 -11.89 -0.89 6.65
C VAL A 277 -12.22 0.47 7.25
N HIS A 278 -13.50 0.74 7.49
CA HIS A 278 -13.96 2.06 7.99
C HIS A 278 -13.53 3.23 7.09
N CYS A 279 -13.40 2.98 5.78
CA CYS A 279 -13.01 3.99 4.81
C CYS A 279 -14.23 4.78 4.31
N LYS A 280 -13.95 5.82 3.53
CA LYS A 280 -14.95 6.55 2.74
C LYS A 280 -14.55 6.51 1.27
N VAL A 281 -15.44 6.09 0.38
CA VAL A 281 -15.29 6.19 -1.07
C VAL A 281 -16.25 7.26 -1.59
N THR A 282 -15.71 8.27 -2.26
CA THR A 282 -16.46 9.44 -2.79
C THR A 282 -15.84 9.87 -4.11
N GLY A 283 -16.42 10.87 -4.77
CA GLY A 283 -15.77 11.49 -5.91
C GLY A 283 -16.73 11.87 -7.01
N SER A 284 -16.22 11.80 -8.24
CA SER A 284 -16.90 12.14 -9.48
C SER A 284 -16.68 11.05 -10.53
N GLY A 285 -17.56 11.05 -11.54
CA GLY A 285 -17.61 10.02 -12.58
C GLY A 285 -18.22 8.71 -12.08
N ALA A 286 -18.48 7.78 -13.00
CA ALA A 286 -18.88 6.42 -12.68
C ALA A 286 -17.65 5.61 -12.22
N LEU A 287 -17.71 4.95 -11.07
CA LEU A 287 -16.56 4.31 -10.45
C LEU A 287 -16.76 2.80 -10.29
N TYR A 288 -15.83 2.00 -10.81
CA TYR A 288 -15.65 0.62 -10.36
C TYR A 288 -14.86 0.59 -9.06
N LEU A 289 -15.27 -0.26 -8.11
CA LEU A 289 -14.49 -0.54 -6.89
C LEU A 289 -13.12 -1.16 -7.22
N GLY A 290 -13.05 -1.89 -8.33
CA GLY A 290 -11.80 -2.37 -8.85
C GLY A 290 -11.93 -3.08 -10.18
N ARG A 291 -10.76 -3.28 -10.79
CA ARG A 291 -10.61 -4.14 -11.96
C ARG A 291 -9.55 -5.19 -11.68
N ALA A 292 -9.81 -6.43 -12.10
CA ALA A 292 -8.92 -7.56 -11.81
C ALA A 292 -7.68 -7.55 -12.73
N TRP A 293 -6.65 -6.78 -12.37
CA TRP A 293 -5.40 -6.73 -13.14
C TRP A 293 -4.70 -8.10 -13.15
N GLY A 294 -4.61 -8.73 -11.98
CA GLY A 294 -4.18 -10.12 -11.83
C GLY A 294 -5.35 -11.10 -11.85
N PRO A 295 -5.15 -12.34 -12.32
CA PRO A 295 -6.20 -13.36 -12.42
C PRO A 295 -6.76 -13.83 -11.07
N PHE A 296 -6.06 -13.59 -9.95
CA PHE A 296 -6.50 -13.91 -8.60
C PHE A 296 -6.67 -12.65 -7.74
N SER A 297 -6.99 -11.52 -8.38
CA SER A 297 -7.18 -10.21 -7.76
C SER A 297 -8.03 -10.32 -6.49
N ARG A 298 -7.55 -9.73 -5.39
CA ARG A 298 -8.23 -9.80 -4.09
C ARG A 298 -8.34 -8.44 -3.42
N VAL A 299 -9.57 -7.95 -3.32
CA VAL A 299 -9.90 -6.66 -2.68
C VAL A 299 -11.13 -6.82 -1.81
N VAL A 300 -11.08 -6.28 -0.60
CA VAL A 300 -12.20 -6.31 0.37
C VAL A 300 -12.50 -4.90 0.83
N PHE A 301 -13.78 -4.54 0.84
CA PHE A 301 -14.29 -3.33 1.48
C PHE A 301 -15.21 -3.74 2.63
N ALA A 302 -14.89 -3.32 3.85
CA ALA A 302 -15.65 -3.62 5.06
C ALA A 302 -15.97 -2.34 5.83
N TYR A 303 -17.21 -2.20 6.30
CA TYR A 303 -17.68 -1.04 7.06
C TYR A 303 -17.35 0.31 6.40
N THR A 304 -17.32 0.33 5.06
CA THR A 304 -16.86 1.47 4.27
C THR A 304 -18.07 2.17 3.68
N TYR A 305 -18.13 3.49 3.87
CA TYR A 305 -19.13 4.31 3.19
C TYR A 305 -18.78 4.41 1.71
N MET A 306 -19.77 4.26 0.84
CA MET A 306 -19.61 4.40 -0.61
C MET A 306 -20.67 5.37 -1.13
N ASP A 307 -20.22 6.41 -1.83
CA ASP A 307 -21.09 7.39 -2.46
C ASP A 307 -21.82 6.81 -3.67
N ASN A 308 -22.84 7.51 -4.18
CA ASN A 308 -23.69 7.02 -5.29
C ASN A 308 -23.01 7.01 -6.68
N ILE A 309 -21.69 7.17 -6.72
CA ILE A 309 -20.86 7.10 -7.92
C ILE A 309 -20.48 5.66 -8.30
N ILE A 310 -20.66 4.70 -7.38
CA ILE A 310 -20.29 3.31 -7.62
C ILE A 310 -21.23 2.71 -8.67
N ILE A 311 -20.64 2.16 -9.73
CA ILE A 311 -21.39 1.43 -10.75
C ILE A 311 -22.08 0.23 -10.08
N PRO A 312 -23.38 -0.04 -10.31
CA PRO A 312 -24.10 -1.11 -9.63
C PRO A 312 -23.46 -2.51 -9.75
N LYS A 313 -22.78 -2.79 -10.88
CA LYS A 313 -21.99 -4.03 -11.05
C LYS A 313 -20.83 -4.14 -10.05
N GLY A 314 -20.33 -3.02 -9.54
CA GLY A 314 -19.24 -2.91 -8.57
C GLY A 314 -17.85 -3.12 -9.17
N TRP A 315 -17.67 -4.17 -9.96
CA TRP A 315 -16.36 -4.66 -10.40
C TRP A 315 -16.28 -4.88 -11.91
N TYR A 316 -15.05 -4.80 -12.45
CA TYR A 316 -14.76 -5.10 -13.85
C TYR A 316 -13.72 -6.23 -13.97
N ASN A 317 -14.05 -7.27 -14.72
CA ASN A 317 -13.24 -8.47 -14.88
C ASN A 317 -12.08 -8.32 -15.89
N TRP A 318 -11.73 -7.09 -16.27
CA TRP A 318 -10.71 -6.81 -17.29
C TRP A 318 -11.05 -7.36 -18.70
N GLY A 319 -12.31 -7.69 -18.97
CA GLY A 319 -12.73 -8.33 -20.22
C GLY A 319 -12.50 -9.85 -20.26
N ASP A 320 -12.10 -10.45 -19.14
CA ASP A 320 -11.82 -11.88 -19.02
C ASP A 320 -12.78 -12.52 -18.00
N PRO A 321 -13.78 -13.30 -18.45
CA PRO A 321 -14.75 -13.96 -17.56
C PRO A 321 -14.12 -14.86 -16.50
N ASN A 322 -12.92 -15.38 -16.73
CA ASN A 322 -12.23 -16.24 -15.75
C ASN A 322 -11.79 -15.48 -14.49
N ARG A 323 -11.87 -14.15 -14.50
CA ARG A 323 -11.50 -13.26 -13.37
C ARG A 323 -12.71 -12.81 -12.53
N GLU A 324 -13.88 -13.38 -12.76
CA GLU A 324 -15.09 -13.13 -11.95
C GLU A 324 -15.18 -14.04 -10.71
N MET A 325 -14.33 -15.07 -10.62
CA MET A 325 -14.33 -16.09 -9.55
C MET A 325 -13.57 -15.68 -8.29
#